data_AF-A0A3Q3IV71-F1
#
_entry.id   AF-A0A3Q3IV71-F1
#
_cell.length_a   1.000
_cell.length_b   1.000
_cell.length_c   1.000
_cell.angle_alpha   90.00
_cell.angle_beta   90.00
_cell.angle_gamma   90.00
#
_symmetry.space_group_name_H-M   'P 1'
#
loop_
_entity.id
_entity.type
_entity.pdbx_description
1 polymer ?
#
loop_
_entity_poly.entity_id
_entity_poly.type
_entity_poly.pdbx_seq_one_letter_code
_entity_poly.pdbx_strand_id
1 'polypeptide(L)'
;LAKEGGGHAQFITGADRMQMVVICRTMAPLSGNLFSQVSSPGKVLSLYPSNEYEVLPNGSEAHWEVVERILFIYAKLNPGIAYVQGMNEIVGPIYYTFATDPNSQWKEHAEADTFFCFTNLMSENRDNFIKSLDDSQCGITCKMESVYSMLKDKDLELYLRMEEQNIKPQYFTFRWLTLLLSQEFLLPDVIRIWDTLFSDEDQFHFLILVCCAMLILIRDNLLVGDFIVNMRLLQDYPISDVHTILTKAKELQGNS
;
A
#
# COMPACT_ATOMS: atom_id res chain seq x y z
N LEU A 1 27.74 -3.17 -9.21
CA LEU A 1 28.25 -4.55 -9.42
C LEU A 1 27.08 -5.47 -9.08
N ALA A 2 26.44 -6.22 -9.97
CA ALA A 2 26.90 -6.92 -11.17
C ALA A 2 26.18 -6.47 -12.45
N LYS A 3 26.92 -6.52 -13.57
CA LYS A 3 26.39 -6.53 -14.94
C LYS A 3 26.16 -7.97 -15.37
N GLU A 4 25.18 -8.12 -16.27
CA GLU A 4 24.86 -9.26 -17.15
C GLU A 4 23.77 -10.23 -16.69
N GLY A 5 22.74 -10.36 -17.54
CA GLY A 5 21.70 -11.38 -17.43
C GLY A 5 20.29 -10.98 -17.88
N GLY A 6 20.12 -10.41 -19.09
CA GLY A 6 19.01 -10.70 -20.03
C GLY A 6 17.53 -10.78 -19.59
N GLY A 7 17.12 -10.23 -18.46
CA GLY A 7 15.72 -10.06 -18.07
C GLY A 7 15.58 -8.72 -17.36
N HIS A 8 14.45 -8.03 -17.53
CA HIS A 8 14.17 -6.72 -16.93
C HIS A 8 14.08 -6.79 -15.39
N ALA A 9 15.16 -7.11 -14.70
CA ALA A 9 15.28 -6.83 -13.27
C ALA A 9 15.39 -5.31 -13.13
N GLN A 10 14.32 -4.64 -12.71
CA GLN A 10 14.42 -3.25 -12.28
C GLN A 10 15.32 -3.23 -11.04
N PHE A 11 16.46 -2.54 -11.15
CA PHE A 11 17.36 -2.35 -10.02
C PHE A 11 16.72 -1.42 -9.00
N ILE A 12 16.94 -1.65 -7.70
CA ILE A 12 16.59 -0.69 -6.65
C ILE A 12 17.35 0.61 -6.93
N THR A 13 16.62 1.66 -7.33
CA THR A 13 17.18 2.93 -7.76
C THR A 13 17.54 3.84 -6.58
N GLY A 14 18.24 4.95 -6.85
CA GLY A 14 18.46 5.98 -5.84
C GLY A 14 17.16 6.62 -5.32
N ALA A 15 16.12 6.71 -6.17
CA ALA A 15 14.81 7.20 -5.77
C ALA A 15 14.11 6.22 -4.82
N ASP A 16 14.19 4.91 -5.11
CA ASP A 16 13.66 3.87 -4.22
C ASP A 16 14.33 3.90 -2.84
N ARG A 17 15.66 4.07 -2.79
CA ARG A 17 16.40 4.22 -1.53
C ARG A 17 15.94 5.45 -0.76
N MET A 18 15.78 6.60 -1.44
CA MET A 18 15.30 7.82 -0.80
C MET A 18 13.89 7.61 -0.22
N GLN A 19 13.03 6.90 -0.94
CA GLN A 19 11.69 6.56 -0.47
C GLN A 19 11.73 5.62 0.74
N MET A 20 12.61 4.61 0.76
CA MET A 20 12.83 3.75 1.94
C MET A 20 13.32 4.54 3.15
N VAL A 21 14.21 5.51 2.95
CA VAL A 21 14.66 6.42 4.02
C VAL A 21 13.48 7.20 4.59
N VAL A 22 12.60 7.74 3.73
CA VAL A 22 11.41 8.46 4.18
C VAL A 22 10.44 7.55 4.93
N ILE A 23 10.14 6.36 4.38
CA ILE A 23 9.29 5.34 5.01
C ILE A 23 9.84 4.97 6.39
N CYS A 24 11.16 4.74 6.51
CA CYS A 24 11.79 4.41 7.79
C CYS A 24 11.84 5.60 8.76
N ARG A 25 11.84 6.85 8.27
CA ARG A 25 11.77 8.06 9.10
C ARG A 25 10.36 8.32 9.62
N THR A 26 9.33 8.06 8.82
CA THR A 26 7.93 8.13 9.29
C THR A 26 7.58 7.00 10.26
N MET A 27 8.36 5.90 10.23
CA MET A 27 8.34 4.82 11.21
C MET A 27 9.00 5.18 12.54
N ALA A 28 10.00 6.07 12.58
CA ALA A 28 10.51 6.54 13.86
C ALA A 28 9.37 7.25 14.62
N PRO A 29 9.19 7.04 15.95
CA PRO A 29 8.12 7.66 16.70
C PRO A 29 8.26 9.18 16.55
N LEU A 30 7.37 9.78 15.75
CA LEU A 30 7.34 11.22 15.58
C LEU A 30 7.03 11.82 16.93
N SER A 31 8.02 12.45 17.54
CA SER A 31 7.82 13.35 18.68
C SER A 31 6.67 14.30 18.33
N GLY A 32 5.68 14.35 19.20
CA GLY A 32 4.29 14.71 18.89
C GLY A 32 4.06 16.01 18.11
N ASN A 33 2.91 16.02 17.43
CA ASN A 33 2.19 17.12 16.76
C ASN A 33 2.14 17.12 15.22
N LEU A 34 2.84 16.22 14.51
CA LEU A 34 2.75 16.20 13.03
C LEU A 34 1.62 15.30 12.47
N PHE A 35 1.19 14.28 13.21
CA PHE A 35 0.12 13.37 12.79
C PHE A 35 -1.22 14.07 12.48
N SER A 36 -1.53 15.18 13.16
CA SER A 36 -2.81 15.88 12.99
C SER A 36 -2.93 16.75 11.73
N GLN A 37 -1.83 16.94 10.98
CA GLN A 37 -1.82 17.83 9.81
C GLN A 37 -1.73 17.10 8.46
N VAL A 38 -1.60 15.77 8.46
CA VAL A 38 -1.34 15.01 7.23
C VAL A 38 -2.36 13.91 7.04
N SER A 39 -3.11 13.97 5.94
CA SER A 39 -4.17 13.02 5.62
C SER A 39 -3.71 11.81 4.80
N SER A 40 -2.50 11.83 4.23
CA SER A 40 -1.96 10.76 3.38
C SER A 40 -0.41 10.77 3.35
N PRO A 41 0.26 9.60 3.26
CA PRO A 41 1.72 9.48 3.11
C PRO A 41 2.31 10.32 1.97
N GLY A 42 1.58 10.47 0.85
CA GLY A 42 2.02 11.28 -0.29
C GLY A 42 2.27 12.75 0.07
N LYS A 43 1.57 13.26 1.09
CA LYS A 43 1.73 14.62 1.61
C LYS A 43 2.84 14.71 2.67
N VAL A 44 3.09 13.63 3.41
CA VAL A 44 4.16 13.53 4.41
C VAL A 44 5.54 13.76 3.77
N LEU A 45 5.74 13.26 2.55
CA LEU A 45 6.95 13.48 1.75
C LEU A 45 7.30 14.97 1.55
N SER A 46 6.31 15.86 1.51
CA SER A 46 6.56 17.30 1.36
C SER A 46 6.95 18.00 2.67
N LEU A 47 6.71 17.37 3.82
CA LEU A 47 6.95 17.90 5.16
C LEU A 47 8.32 17.53 5.75
N TYR A 48 9.12 16.73 5.05
CA TYR A 48 10.53 16.51 5.38
C TYR A 48 11.46 17.26 4.41
N PRO A 49 11.55 18.60 4.48
CA PRO A 49 12.49 19.36 3.68
C PRO A 49 13.88 19.30 4.33
N SER A 50 14.53 18.13 4.42
CA SER A 50 15.96 18.07 4.76
C SER A 50 16.62 16.76 4.30
N ASN A 51 17.46 16.87 3.28
CA ASN A 51 18.48 15.91 2.85
C ASN A 51 19.60 15.69 3.90
N GLU A 52 19.39 16.00 5.18
CA GLU A 52 20.40 15.77 6.21
C GLU A 52 20.45 14.27 6.55
N TYR A 53 21.48 13.61 6.02
CA TYR A 53 21.93 12.31 6.49
C TYR A 53 22.54 12.51 7.87
N GLU A 54 21.81 12.18 8.93
CA GLU A 54 22.43 12.03 10.24
C GLU A 54 23.31 10.78 10.22
N VAL A 55 24.60 10.97 10.44
CA VAL A 55 25.54 9.86 10.57
C VAL A 55 25.21 9.11 11.85
N LEU A 56 24.78 7.86 11.72
CA LEU A 56 24.50 7.02 12.87
C LEU A 56 25.79 6.71 13.65
N PRO A 57 25.71 6.47 14.97
CA PRO A 57 26.86 6.07 15.76
C PRO A 57 27.54 4.83 15.18
N ASN A 58 28.87 4.74 15.29
CA ASN A 58 29.63 3.59 14.79
C ASN A 58 29.06 2.27 15.33
N GLY A 59 28.78 1.33 14.41
CA GLY A 59 28.17 0.04 14.74
C GLY A 59 26.64 0.03 14.77
N SER A 60 26.00 1.18 14.55
CA SER A 60 24.55 1.27 14.35
C SER A 60 24.22 1.09 12.87
N GLU A 61 23.15 0.36 12.59
CA GLU A 61 22.66 0.10 11.24
C GLU A 61 21.40 0.93 10.98
N ALA A 62 21.27 1.47 9.78
CA ALA A 62 20.08 2.22 9.42
C ALA A 62 18.95 1.27 8.97
N HIS A 63 17.73 1.53 9.41
CA HIS A 63 16.55 0.75 9.04
C HIS A 63 16.36 0.62 7.52
N TRP A 64 16.69 1.65 6.75
CA TRP A 64 16.59 1.61 5.29
C TRP A 64 17.61 0.64 4.65
N GLU A 65 18.77 0.41 5.26
CA GLU A 65 19.77 -0.58 4.80
C GLU A 65 19.23 -2.00 4.97
N VAL A 66 18.52 -2.26 6.07
CA VAL A 66 17.84 -3.53 6.35
C VAL A 66 16.77 -3.80 5.31
N VAL A 67 15.88 -2.83 5.08
CA VAL A 67 14.80 -2.94 4.09
C VAL A 67 15.37 -3.17 2.67
N GLU A 68 16.44 -2.47 2.31
CA GLU A 68 17.10 -2.66 1.03
C GLU A 68 17.65 -4.09 0.87
N ARG A 69 18.30 -4.64 1.90
CA ARG A 69 18.80 -6.03 1.87
C ARG A 69 17.67 -7.03 1.70
N ILE A 70 16.57 -6.88 2.43
CA ILE A 70 15.40 -7.75 2.32
C ILE A 70 14.91 -7.78 0.87
N LEU A 71 14.70 -6.60 0.26
CA LEU A 71 14.23 -6.49 -1.12
C LEU A 71 15.25 -7.01 -2.13
N PHE A 72 16.53 -6.77 -1.89
CA PHE A 72 17.60 -7.30 -2.73
C PHE A 72 17.64 -8.82 -2.72
N ILE A 73 17.59 -9.44 -1.54
CA ILE A 73 17.57 -10.90 -1.38
C ILE A 73 16.31 -11.49 -2.02
N TYR A 74 15.15 -10.88 -1.79
CA TYR A 74 13.90 -11.29 -2.43
C TYR A 74 14.00 -11.29 -3.95
N ALA A 75 14.50 -10.20 -4.54
CA ALA A 75 14.65 -10.08 -5.99
C ALA A 75 15.63 -11.11 -6.57
N LYS A 76 16.69 -11.45 -5.82
CA LYS A 76 17.66 -12.49 -6.24
C LYS A 76 17.08 -13.89 -6.18
N LEU A 77 16.25 -14.18 -5.19
CA LEU A 77 15.61 -15.49 -5.03
C LEU A 77 14.40 -15.67 -5.96
N ASN A 78 13.81 -14.59 -6.45
CA ASN A 78 12.63 -14.62 -7.32
C ASN A 78 12.90 -13.92 -8.67
N PRO A 79 13.82 -14.42 -9.51
CA PRO A 79 14.25 -13.73 -10.74
C PRO A 79 13.14 -13.53 -11.78
N GLY A 80 12.04 -14.30 -11.71
CA GLY A 80 10.87 -14.13 -12.57
C GLY A 80 9.98 -12.93 -12.22
N ILE A 81 10.10 -12.41 -11.00
CA ILE A 81 9.37 -11.21 -10.53
C ILE A 81 10.36 -10.05 -10.35
N ALA A 82 11.53 -10.34 -9.75
CA ALA A 82 12.54 -9.37 -9.34
C ALA A 82 11.97 -8.29 -8.41
N TYR A 83 12.67 -7.15 -8.29
CA TYR A 83 12.15 -5.98 -7.60
C TYR A 83 11.22 -5.21 -8.53
N VAL A 84 10.08 -4.79 -8.00
CA VAL A 84 9.13 -3.89 -8.67
C VAL A 84 8.90 -2.68 -7.75
N GLN A 85 8.95 -1.48 -8.32
CA GLN A 85 8.68 -0.25 -7.57
C GLN A 85 7.31 -0.34 -6.89
N GLY A 86 7.25 -0.01 -5.59
CA GLY A 86 6.07 -0.20 -4.75
C GLY A 86 6.22 -1.35 -3.74
N MET A 87 7.08 -2.34 -4.00
CA MET A 87 7.40 -3.38 -3.00
C MET A 87 7.97 -2.79 -1.70
N ASN A 88 8.69 -1.67 -1.81
CA ASN A 88 9.21 -0.91 -0.67
C ASN A 88 8.11 -0.36 0.25
N GLU A 89 6.93 -0.07 -0.29
CA GLU A 89 5.76 0.41 0.47
C GLU A 89 5.04 -0.73 1.20
N ILE A 90 5.26 -1.97 0.78
CA ILE A 90 4.67 -3.17 1.39
C ILE A 90 5.61 -3.71 2.47
N VAL A 91 6.90 -3.84 2.18
CA VAL A 91 7.87 -4.34 3.17
C VAL A 91 8.01 -3.41 4.37
N GLY A 92 7.81 -2.10 4.16
CA GLY A 92 7.94 -1.09 5.21
C GLY A 92 7.07 -1.39 6.44
N PRO A 93 5.72 -1.44 6.31
CA PRO A 93 4.84 -1.73 7.43
C PRO A 93 5.14 -3.06 8.13
N ILE A 94 5.51 -4.11 7.38
CA ILE A 94 5.92 -5.41 7.96
C ILE A 94 7.16 -5.24 8.83
N TYR A 95 8.19 -4.59 8.27
CA TYR A 95 9.44 -4.37 8.97
C TYR A 95 9.26 -3.55 10.24
N TYR A 96 8.47 -2.48 10.16
CA TYR A 96 8.16 -1.65 11.31
C TYR A 96 7.56 -2.45 12.46
N THR A 97 6.55 -3.27 12.16
CA THR A 97 5.85 -4.08 13.16
C THR A 97 6.83 -4.98 13.93
N PHE A 98 7.75 -5.66 13.23
CA PHE A 98 8.75 -6.51 13.88
C PHE A 98 9.89 -5.72 14.54
N ALA A 99 10.37 -4.65 13.91
CA ALA A 99 11.47 -3.83 14.43
C ALA A 99 11.08 -2.98 15.65
N THR A 100 9.78 -2.78 15.88
CA THR A 100 9.26 -2.05 17.05
C THR A 100 8.58 -2.94 18.08
N ASP A 101 8.73 -4.27 17.94
CA ASP A 101 8.18 -5.22 18.90
C ASP A 101 8.66 -4.92 20.34
N PRO A 102 7.75 -4.90 21.34
CA PRO A 102 8.13 -4.65 22.73
C PRO A 102 9.02 -5.74 23.32
N ASN A 103 8.99 -6.95 22.76
CA ASN A 103 9.87 -8.05 23.14
C ASN A 103 11.21 -7.95 22.40
N SER A 104 12.27 -7.65 23.15
CA SER A 104 13.62 -7.51 22.59
C SER A 104 14.12 -8.76 21.87
N GLN A 105 13.73 -9.96 22.31
CA GLN A 105 14.11 -11.20 21.63
C GLN A 105 13.47 -11.34 20.25
N TRP A 106 12.23 -10.87 20.09
CA TRP A 106 11.54 -10.92 18.79
C TRP A 106 12.10 -9.85 17.85
N LYS A 107 12.36 -8.67 18.39
CA LYS A 107 12.99 -7.57 17.66
C LYS A 107 14.37 -7.93 17.07
N GLU A 108 15.15 -8.78 17.73
CA GLU A 108 16.43 -9.28 17.20
C GLU A 108 16.27 -10.08 15.90
N HIS A 109 15.09 -10.65 15.64
CA HIS A 109 14.78 -11.44 14.44
C HIS A 109 14.04 -10.65 13.35
N ALA A 110 13.81 -9.35 13.56
CA ALA A 110 12.95 -8.53 12.71
C ALA A 110 13.30 -8.58 11.21
N GLU A 111 14.58 -8.56 10.83
CA GLU A 111 14.99 -8.65 9.41
C GLU A 111 14.55 -9.99 8.78
N ALA A 112 14.81 -11.10 9.48
CA ALA A 112 14.49 -12.43 8.99
C ALA A 112 12.97 -12.66 8.93
N ASP A 113 12.26 -12.28 9.99
CA ASP A 113 10.80 -12.42 10.07
C ASP A 113 10.12 -11.57 8.99
N THR A 114 10.60 -10.34 8.79
CA THR A 114 10.14 -9.48 7.69
C THR A 114 10.34 -10.14 6.35
N PHE A 115 11.53 -10.71 6.09
CA PHE A 115 11.81 -11.37 4.82
C PHE A 115 10.84 -12.51 4.52
N PHE A 116 10.55 -13.38 5.49
CA PHE A 116 9.62 -14.50 5.30
C PHE A 116 8.17 -14.03 5.17
N CYS A 117 7.71 -13.13 6.03
CA CYS A 117 6.35 -12.57 5.94
C CYS A 117 6.12 -11.82 4.62
N PHE A 118 7.08 -10.98 4.21
CA PHE A 118 7.03 -10.30 2.92
C PHE A 118 7.01 -11.29 1.76
N THR A 119 7.86 -12.33 1.80
CA THR A 119 7.89 -13.35 0.74
C THR A 119 6.56 -14.09 0.62
N ASN A 120 5.93 -14.44 1.74
CA ASN A 120 4.62 -15.08 1.77
C ASN A 120 3.54 -14.15 1.21
N LEU A 121 3.46 -12.91 1.68
CA LEU A 121 2.49 -11.92 1.18
C LEU A 121 2.63 -11.67 -0.32
N MET A 122 3.87 -11.53 -0.80
CA MET A 122 4.15 -11.36 -2.22
C MET A 122 3.84 -12.64 -3.01
N SER A 123 3.84 -13.82 -2.38
CA SER A 123 3.48 -15.08 -3.03
C SER A 123 1.98 -15.20 -3.32
N GLU A 124 1.16 -14.62 -2.45
CA GLU A 124 -0.30 -14.55 -2.60
C GLU A 124 -0.72 -13.45 -3.59
N ASN A 125 0.10 -12.40 -3.70
CA ASN A 125 -0.12 -11.25 -4.59
C ASN A 125 0.63 -11.33 -5.92
N ARG A 126 1.23 -12.47 -6.29
CA ARG A 126 2.11 -12.59 -7.49
C ARG A 126 1.44 -12.09 -8.77
N ASP A 127 0.16 -12.38 -8.92
CA ASP A 127 -0.62 -12.02 -10.12
C ASP A 127 -0.79 -10.51 -10.29
N ASN A 128 -0.65 -9.72 -9.21
CA ASN A 128 -0.70 -8.26 -9.26
C ASN A 128 0.60 -7.63 -9.79
N PHE A 129 1.73 -8.36 -9.76
CA PHE A 129 3.07 -7.83 -10.05
C PHE A 129 3.71 -8.43 -11.32
N ILE A 130 3.09 -9.46 -11.89
CA ILE A 130 3.55 -10.11 -13.11
C ILE A 130 2.80 -9.49 -14.30
N LYS A 131 3.47 -8.59 -15.06
CA LYS A 131 2.91 -7.92 -16.25
C LYS A 131 2.32 -8.87 -17.31
N SER A 132 2.78 -10.13 -17.38
CA SER A 132 2.24 -11.12 -18.32
C SER A 132 0.87 -11.68 -17.91
N LEU A 133 0.35 -11.32 -16.73
CA LEU A 133 -0.95 -11.75 -16.23
C LEU A 133 -1.99 -10.62 -16.22
N ASP A 134 -1.62 -9.40 -16.66
CA ASP A 134 -2.52 -8.23 -16.70
C ASP A 134 -3.77 -8.47 -17.58
N ASP A 135 -3.65 -9.32 -18.61
CA ASP A 135 -4.73 -9.72 -19.54
C ASP A 135 -5.45 -11.03 -19.13
N SER A 136 -5.11 -11.63 -17.98
CA SER A 136 -5.72 -12.88 -17.51
C SER A 136 -6.98 -12.65 -16.67
N GLN A 137 -7.91 -13.62 -16.65
CA GLN A 137 -9.17 -13.55 -15.89
C GLN A 137 -9.00 -13.43 -14.36
N CYS A 138 -7.77 -13.54 -13.84
CA CYS A 138 -7.42 -13.41 -12.42
C CYS A 138 -6.43 -12.26 -12.13
N GLY A 139 -6.07 -11.48 -13.14
CA GLY A 139 -5.09 -10.40 -13.01
C GLY A 139 -5.61 -9.17 -12.28
N ILE A 140 -4.73 -8.18 -12.08
CA ILE A 140 -5.08 -6.91 -11.41
C ILE A 140 -6.28 -6.21 -12.08
N THR A 141 -6.40 -6.31 -13.41
CA THR A 141 -7.55 -5.79 -14.17
C THR A 141 -8.87 -6.33 -13.65
N CYS A 142 -8.97 -7.64 -13.43
CA CYS A 142 -10.18 -8.28 -12.91
C CYS A 142 -10.52 -7.80 -11.49
N LYS A 143 -9.52 -7.64 -10.62
CA LYS A 143 -9.72 -7.09 -9.26
C LYS A 143 -10.22 -5.65 -9.30
N MET A 144 -9.68 -4.82 -10.19
CA MET A 144 -10.12 -3.44 -10.38
C MET A 144 -11.58 -3.37 -10.87
N GLU A 145 -11.94 -4.19 -11.86
CA GLU A 145 -13.33 -4.28 -12.33
C GLU A 145 -14.26 -4.83 -11.24
N SER A 146 -13.77 -5.72 -10.38
CA SER A 146 -14.54 -6.25 -9.25
C SER A 146 -14.92 -5.16 -8.23
N VAL A 147 -14.08 -4.14 -8.04
CA VAL A 147 -14.43 -2.96 -7.23
C VAL A 147 -15.60 -2.20 -7.87
N TYR A 148 -15.60 -2.00 -9.19
CA TYR A 148 -16.70 -1.35 -9.90
C TYR A 148 -17.97 -2.18 -9.92
N SER A 149 -17.87 -3.50 -10.09
CA SER A 149 -19.02 -4.41 -9.98
C SER A 149 -19.62 -4.34 -8.59
N MET A 150 -18.79 -4.40 -7.54
CA MET A 150 -19.24 -4.25 -6.16
C MET A 150 -19.91 -2.90 -5.93
N LEU A 151 -19.37 -1.81 -6.47
CA LEU A 151 -19.99 -0.49 -6.39
C LEU A 151 -21.34 -0.46 -7.10
N LYS A 152 -21.45 -1.02 -8.30
CA LYS A 152 -22.70 -1.09 -9.06
C LYS A 152 -23.81 -1.80 -8.28
N ASP A 153 -23.46 -2.88 -7.58
CA ASP A 153 -24.41 -3.67 -6.80
C ASP A 153 -24.83 -2.95 -5.51
N LYS A 154 -23.93 -2.18 -4.88
CA LYS A 154 -24.17 -1.53 -3.57
C LYS A 154 -24.65 -0.09 -3.67
N ASP A 155 -24.27 0.66 -4.70
CA ASP A 155 -24.68 2.05 -4.97
C ASP A 155 -24.68 2.32 -6.49
N LEU A 156 -25.79 1.96 -7.13
CA LEU A 156 -25.97 2.11 -8.59
C LEU A 156 -25.90 3.58 -9.04
N GLU A 157 -26.39 4.52 -8.22
CA GLU A 157 -26.37 5.96 -8.55
C GLU A 157 -24.94 6.46 -8.65
N LEU A 158 -24.12 6.15 -7.64
CA LEU A 158 -22.70 6.52 -7.65
C LEU A 158 -21.95 5.84 -8.80
N TYR A 159 -22.20 4.55 -9.06
CA TYR A 159 -21.62 3.85 -10.21
C TYR A 159 -21.94 4.55 -11.54
N LEU A 160 -23.22 4.86 -11.79
CA LEU A 160 -23.63 5.53 -13.03
C LEU A 160 -22.99 6.91 -13.18
N ARG A 161 -22.80 7.63 -12.07
CA ARG A 161 -22.09 8.91 -12.06
C ARG A 161 -20.62 8.75 -12.48
N MET A 162 -19.93 7.75 -11.95
CA MET A 162 -18.53 7.49 -12.30
C MET A 162 -18.40 7.11 -13.78
N GLU A 163 -19.32 6.29 -14.30
CA GLU A 163 -19.38 5.92 -15.73
C GLU A 163 -19.67 7.12 -16.63
N GLU A 164 -20.63 7.99 -16.28
CA GLU A 164 -20.95 9.20 -17.04
C GLU A 164 -19.72 10.11 -17.20
N GLN A 165 -18.91 10.22 -16.15
CA GLN A 165 -17.67 11.00 -16.17
C GLN A 165 -16.50 10.28 -16.86
N ASN A 166 -16.68 9.03 -17.31
CA ASN A 166 -15.62 8.17 -17.83
C ASN A 166 -14.46 7.98 -16.85
N ILE A 167 -14.74 8.02 -15.53
CA ILE A 167 -13.74 7.63 -14.54
C ILE A 167 -13.63 6.11 -14.61
N LYS A 168 -12.44 5.63 -14.93
CA LYS A 168 -12.15 4.20 -14.97
C LYS A 168 -11.50 3.75 -13.66
N PRO A 169 -11.78 2.53 -13.17
CA PRO A 169 -11.22 2.05 -11.91
C PRO A 169 -9.69 2.10 -11.91
N GLN A 170 -9.07 1.79 -13.07
CA GLN A 170 -7.61 1.75 -13.21
C GLN A 170 -6.89 3.05 -12.82
N TYR A 171 -7.58 4.21 -12.85
CA TYR A 171 -6.99 5.49 -12.49
C TYR A 171 -6.72 5.66 -10.98
N PHE A 172 -7.35 4.85 -10.12
CA PHE A 172 -7.19 4.94 -8.68
C PHE A 172 -7.07 3.57 -7.98
N THR A 173 -7.85 2.57 -8.38
CA THR A 173 -7.86 1.25 -7.71
C THR A 173 -6.58 0.45 -7.95
N PHE A 174 -5.87 0.70 -9.06
CA PHE A 174 -4.61 -0.02 -9.34
C PHE A 174 -3.65 0.10 -8.17
N ARG A 175 -3.40 1.33 -7.72
CA ARG A 175 -2.50 1.64 -6.60
C ARG A 175 -3.06 1.13 -5.27
N TRP A 176 -4.35 1.33 -5.02
CA TRP A 176 -5.03 0.88 -3.81
C TRP A 176 -4.89 -0.64 -3.61
N LEU A 177 -5.09 -1.41 -4.66
CA LEU A 177 -5.05 -2.87 -4.61
C LEU A 177 -3.62 -3.42 -4.61
N THR A 178 -2.75 -2.90 -5.49
CA THR A 178 -1.36 -3.39 -5.61
C THR A 178 -0.53 -3.10 -4.37
N LEU A 179 -0.78 -1.98 -3.69
CA LEU A 179 -0.04 -1.57 -2.49
C LEU A 179 -0.82 -1.81 -1.19
N LEU A 180 -1.95 -2.54 -1.25
CA LEU A 180 -2.78 -2.82 -0.08
C LEU A 180 -3.09 -1.56 0.75
N LEU A 181 -3.42 -0.48 0.05
CA LEU A 181 -3.74 0.86 0.58
C LEU A 181 -2.60 1.57 1.34
N SER A 182 -1.36 1.06 1.31
CA SER A 182 -0.27 1.61 2.12
C SER A 182 0.14 3.04 1.76
N GLN A 183 -0.22 3.52 0.56
CA GLN A 183 -0.01 4.91 0.15
C GLN A 183 -1.21 5.83 0.37
N GLU A 184 -2.37 5.29 0.76
CA GLU A 184 -3.55 6.11 1.07
C GLU A 184 -3.51 6.59 2.52
N PHE A 185 -3.05 5.73 3.43
CA PHE A 185 -3.17 5.93 4.86
C PHE A 185 -1.82 6.00 5.55
N LEU A 186 -1.77 6.67 6.71
CA LEU A 186 -0.55 6.71 7.52
C LEU A 186 -0.25 5.33 8.11
N LEU A 187 1.00 5.09 8.49
CA LEU A 187 1.44 3.76 8.93
C LEU A 187 0.57 3.09 10.02
N PRO A 188 0.14 3.78 11.10
CA PRO A 188 -0.72 3.16 12.11
C PRO A 188 -2.05 2.67 11.52
N ASP A 189 -2.60 3.43 10.59
CA ASP A 189 -3.85 3.15 9.90
C ASP A 189 -3.67 1.99 8.90
N VAL A 190 -2.54 1.94 8.19
CA VAL A 190 -2.17 0.82 7.31
C VAL A 190 -2.07 -0.48 8.11
N ILE A 191 -1.38 -0.47 9.25
CA ILE A 191 -1.28 -1.63 10.14
C ILE A 191 -2.67 -2.06 10.60
N ARG A 192 -3.54 -1.11 10.97
CA ARG A 192 -4.91 -1.42 11.41
C ARG A 192 -5.77 -2.04 10.30
N ILE A 193 -5.63 -1.55 9.07
CA ILE A 193 -6.27 -2.15 7.89
C ILE A 193 -5.75 -3.57 7.71
N TRP A 194 -4.42 -3.76 7.75
CA TRP A 194 -3.78 -5.06 7.52
C TRP A 194 -4.11 -6.09 8.60
N ASP A 195 -4.19 -5.70 9.87
CA ASP A 195 -4.70 -6.56 10.95
C ASP A 195 -6.07 -7.15 10.59
N THR A 196 -6.93 -6.32 10.00
CA THR A 196 -8.28 -6.74 9.64
C THR A 196 -8.28 -7.59 8.38
N LEU A 197 -7.54 -7.18 7.33
CA LEU A 197 -7.40 -7.93 6.09
C LEU A 197 -6.85 -9.34 6.33
N PHE A 198 -5.73 -9.45 7.04
CA PHE A 198 -5.06 -10.74 7.28
C PHE A 198 -5.76 -11.62 8.31
N SER A 199 -6.74 -11.08 9.04
CA SER A 199 -7.62 -11.86 9.91
C SER A 199 -8.84 -12.46 9.18
N ASP A 200 -9.16 -11.96 7.98
CA ASP A 200 -10.31 -12.42 7.19
C ASP A 200 -9.92 -13.64 6.33
N GLU A 201 -10.82 -14.63 6.24
CA GLU A 201 -10.59 -15.85 5.45
C GLU A 201 -10.46 -15.55 3.95
N ASP A 202 -11.10 -14.48 3.46
CA ASP A 202 -10.98 -13.99 2.08
C ASP A 202 -10.47 -12.55 2.07
N GLN A 203 -9.20 -12.38 2.47
CA GLN A 203 -8.53 -11.09 2.54
C GLN A 203 -8.63 -10.26 1.23
N PHE A 204 -8.67 -10.92 0.07
CA PHE A 204 -8.70 -10.23 -1.23
C PHE A 204 -10.09 -9.72 -1.55
N HIS A 205 -11.13 -10.52 -1.30
CA HIS A 205 -12.51 -10.04 -1.40
C HIS A 205 -12.78 -8.94 -0.37
N PHE A 206 -12.26 -9.09 0.86
CA PHE A 206 -12.42 -8.07 1.88
C PHE A 206 -11.72 -6.75 1.50
N LEU A 207 -10.55 -6.80 0.86
CA LEU A 207 -9.92 -5.60 0.30
C LEU A 207 -10.79 -4.91 -0.76
N ILE A 208 -11.47 -5.67 -1.64
CA ILE A 208 -12.41 -5.11 -2.62
C ILE A 208 -13.57 -4.39 -1.90
N LEU A 209 -14.09 -4.98 -0.81
CA LEU A 209 -15.12 -4.37 0.02
C LEU A 209 -14.63 -3.08 0.70
N VAL A 210 -13.38 -3.06 1.18
CA VAL A 210 -12.75 -1.85 1.73
C VAL A 210 -12.65 -0.75 0.67
N CYS A 211 -12.18 -1.06 -0.54
CA CYS A 211 -12.13 -0.10 -1.64
C CYS A 211 -13.53 0.42 -2.04
N CYS A 212 -14.55 -0.45 -2.05
CA CYS A 212 -15.93 -0.03 -2.31
C CYS A 212 -16.49 0.85 -1.19
N ALA A 213 -16.24 0.48 0.07
CA ALA A 213 -16.61 1.30 1.24
C ALA A 213 -15.98 2.69 1.17
N MET A 214 -14.72 2.78 0.74
CA MET A 214 -14.04 4.06 0.56
C MET A 214 -14.79 4.96 -0.43
N LEU A 215 -15.27 4.43 -1.55
CA LEU A 215 -16.05 5.18 -2.54
C LEU A 215 -17.39 5.65 -1.98
N ILE A 216 -18.13 4.76 -1.30
CA ILE A 216 -19.45 5.07 -0.74
C ILE A 216 -19.36 6.14 0.36
N LEU A 217 -18.30 6.14 1.17
CA LEU A 217 -18.12 7.13 2.23
C LEU A 217 -17.90 8.55 1.73
N ILE A 218 -17.41 8.71 0.49
CA ILE A 218 -17.24 10.03 -0.15
C ILE A 218 -18.30 10.28 -1.25
N ARG A 219 -19.40 9.50 -1.26
CA ARG A 219 -20.41 9.53 -2.34
C ARG A 219 -20.93 10.92 -2.62
N ASP A 220 -21.25 11.70 -1.59
CA ASP A 220 -21.91 12.99 -1.76
C ASP A 220 -20.98 13.98 -2.48
N ASN A 221 -19.67 13.90 -2.21
CA ASN A 221 -18.67 14.69 -2.92
C ASN A 221 -18.52 14.21 -4.37
N LEU A 222 -18.51 12.89 -4.61
CA LEU A 222 -18.38 12.33 -5.96
C LEU A 222 -19.59 12.61 -6.85
N LEU A 223 -20.80 12.61 -6.29
CA LEU A 223 -22.03 12.92 -7.03
C LEU A 223 -22.04 14.37 -7.53
N VAL A 224 -21.61 15.32 -6.68
CA VAL A 224 -21.59 16.76 -6.99
C VAL A 224 -20.39 17.16 -7.84
N GLY A 225 -19.23 16.53 -7.62
CA GLY A 225 -17.98 16.90 -8.28
C GLY A 225 -17.96 16.63 -9.78
N ASP A 226 -17.07 17.32 -10.50
CA ASP A 226 -16.72 17.02 -11.89
C ASP A 226 -15.57 16.00 -11.98
N PHE A 227 -15.18 15.61 -13.19
CA PHE A 227 -14.12 14.63 -13.41
C PHE A 227 -12.81 15.00 -12.67
N ILE A 228 -12.41 16.28 -12.69
CA ILE A 228 -11.13 16.72 -12.10
C ILE A 228 -11.20 16.67 -10.58
N VAL A 229 -12.29 17.17 -9.99
CA VAL A 229 -12.51 17.14 -8.54
C VAL A 229 -12.56 15.70 -8.04
N ASN A 230 -13.31 14.84 -8.72
CA ASN A 230 -13.46 13.44 -8.34
C ASN A 230 -12.16 12.66 -8.48
N MET A 231 -11.41 12.85 -9.58
CA MET A 231 -10.09 12.25 -9.72
C MET A 231 -9.13 12.69 -8.62
N ARG A 232 -9.16 13.96 -8.22
CA ARG A 232 -8.36 14.45 -7.09
C ARG A 232 -8.78 13.77 -5.78
N LEU A 233 -10.08 13.69 -5.47
CA LEU A 233 -10.57 13.03 -4.27
C LEU A 233 -10.19 11.54 -4.20
N LEU A 234 -10.19 10.85 -5.34
CA LEU A 234 -9.81 9.43 -5.42
C LEU A 234 -8.30 9.20 -5.30
N GLN A 235 -7.49 10.15 -5.79
CA GLN A 235 -6.02 10.07 -5.70
C GLN A 235 -5.48 10.63 -4.39
N ASP A 236 -6.24 11.48 -3.70
CA ASP A 236 -5.94 12.09 -2.42
C ASP A 236 -7.14 11.92 -1.48
N TYR A 237 -7.27 10.70 -0.97
CA TYR A 237 -8.44 10.27 -0.23
C TYR A 237 -8.65 11.13 1.05
N PRO A 238 -9.84 11.70 1.27
CA PRO A 238 -10.03 12.73 2.29
C PRO A 238 -10.31 12.20 3.71
N ILE A 239 -10.70 10.93 3.85
CA ILE A 239 -11.07 10.35 5.15
C ILE A 239 -9.85 9.67 5.78
N SER A 240 -9.52 10.09 7.00
CA SER A 240 -8.45 9.49 7.81
C SER A 240 -8.95 8.46 8.82
N ASP A 241 -10.25 8.44 9.16
CA ASP A 241 -10.78 7.47 10.12
C ASP A 241 -10.98 6.09 9.49
N VAL A 242 -9.95 5.25 9.60
CA VAL A 242 -9.97 3.86 9.14
C VAL A 242 -11.07 3.03 9.82
N HIS A 243 -11.45 3.32 11.05
CA HIS A 243 -12.49 2.54 11.73
C HIS A 243 -13.84 2.68 11.01
N THR A 244 -14.17 3.89 10.56
CA THR A 244 -15.37 4.15 9.74
C THR A 244 -15.32 3.36 8.42
N ILE A 245 -14.17 3.31 7.76
CA ILE A 245 -13.98 2.57 6.50
C ILE A 245 -14.17 1.06 6.71
N LEU A 246 -13.49 0.48 7.70
CA LEU A 246 -13.58 -0.96 7.99
C LEU A 246 -14.98 -1.38 8.44
N THR A 247 -15.66 -0.54 9.23
CA THR A 247 -17.04 -0.78 9.66
C THR A 247 -17.97 -0.80 8.44
N LYS A 248 -17.85 0.19 7.55
CA LYS A 248 -18.62 0.22 6.31
C LYS A 248 -18.33 -1.00 5.44
N ALA A 249 -17.07 -1.42 5.29
CA ALA A 249 -16.71 -2.62 4.53
C ALA A 249 -17.39 -3.89 5.10
N LYS A 250 -17.46 -4.02 6.43
CA LYS A 250 -18.14 -5.14 7.08
C LYS A 250 -19.65 -5.11 6.90
N GLU A 251 -20.27 -3.92 6.93
CA GLU A 251 -21.68 -3.75 6.57
C GLU A 251 -21.96 -4.18 5.12
N LEU A 252 -21.08 -3.82 4.19
CA LEU A 252 -21.22 -4.24 2.78
C LEU A 252 -21.10 -5.76 2.62
N GLN A 253 -20.24 -6.42 3.42
CA GLN A 253 -20.08 -7.87 3.45
C GLN A 253 -21.36 -8.60 3.87
N GLY A 254 -22.05 -8.10 4.91
CA GLY A 254 -23.27 -8.73 5.44
C GLY A 254 -24.53 -8.51 4.60
N ASN A 255 -24.50 -7.55 3.67
CA ASN A 255 -25.61 -7.22 2.77
C ASN A 255 -25.48 -7.87 1.38
N SER A 256 -24.65 -8.92 1.25
CA SER A 256 -24.42 -9.68 0.01
C SER A 256 -25.15 -11.02 0.02
#